data_AF-A0A1E3KP82-F1
#
_entry.id   AF-A0A1E3KP82-F1
#
_cell.length_a   1.000
_cell.length_b   1.000
_cell.length_c   1.000
_cell.angle_alpha   90.00
_cell.angle_beta   90.00
_cell.angle_gamma   90.00
#
_symmetry.space_group_name_H-M   'P 1'
#
loop_
_entity.id
_entity.type
_entity.pdbx_description
1 polymer ?
#
loop_
_entity_poly.entity_id
_entity_poly.type
_entity_poly.pdbx_seq_one_letter_code
_entity_poly.pdbx_strand_id
1 'polypeptide(L)'
;MEKIIPIELTLNRTIRKTYPDRSFWKYIIYEDPAQANSYRAHLSFHSINGNNQINHYEVIFNKNSNLSELFKIDENYFRLKFKKA
;
A
#
# COMPACT_ATOMS: atom_id res chain seq x y z
N MET A 1 7.88 6.27 15.12
CA MET A 1 7.76 4.78 15.14
C MET A 1 7.22 4.35 13.79
N GLU A 2 7.86 3.38 13.13
CA GLU A 2 7.42 2.86 11.83
C GLU A 2 6.29 1.82 12.03
N LYS A 3 5.26 1.88 11.19
CA LYS A 3 4.17 0.90 11.16
C LYS A 3 4.30 0.00 9.92
N ILE A 4 4.24 -1.31 10.12
CA ILE A 4 4.33 -2.30 9.02
C ILE A 4 2.93 -2.81 8.67
N ILE A 5 2.56 -2.72 7.40
CA ILE A 5 1.28 -3.22 6.88
C ILE A 5 1.54 -4.47 6.02
N PRO A 6 1.05 -5.66 6.42
CA PRO A 6 1.20 -6.87 5.61
C PRO A 6 0.26 -6.86 4.41
N ILE A 7 0.78 -7.19 3.24
CA ILE A 7 0.04 -7.25 1.98
C ILE A 7 0.42 -8.48 1.15
N GLU A 8 -0.44 -8.85 0.20
CA GLU A 8 -0.16 -9.92 -0.77
C GLU A 8 0.41 -9.35 -2.07
N LEU A 9 1.42 -10.01 -2.62
CA LEU A 9 1.95 -9.70 -3.95
C LEU A 9 1.05 -10.35 -5.01
N THR A 10 0.05 -9.62 -5.48
CA THR A 10 -0.78 -10.02 -6.61
C THR A 10 -0.81 -8.90 -7.64
N LEU A 11 -0.15 -9.14 -8.77
CA LEU A 11 0.01 -8.13 -9.82
C LEU A 11 -1.30 -7.86 -10.53
N ASN A 12 -1.50 -6.59 -10.92
CA ASN A 12 -2.60 -6.08 -11.72
C ASN A 12 -4.00 -6.43 -11.18
N ARG A 13 -4.10 -6.72 -9.87
CA ARG A 13 -5.35 -7.01 -9.18
C ARG A 13 -5.55 -6.02 -8.06
N THR A 14 -6.73 -5.41 -8.03
CA THR A 14 -7.16 -4.60 -6.89
C THR A 14 -7.48 -5.51 -5.71
N ILE A 15 -6.88 -5.24 -4.56
CA ILE A 15 -7.20 -5.86 -3.28
C ILE A 15 -7.76 -4.78 -2.36
N ARG A 16 -8.87 -5.08 -1.68
CA ARG A 16 -9.53 -4.19 -0.73
C ARG A 16 -9.70 -4.89 0.61
N LYS A 17 -9.29 -4.22 1.68
CA LYS A 17 -9.56 -4.61 3.06
C LYS A 17 -10.47 -3.57 3.70
N THR A 18 -11.70 -3.97 3.98
CA THR A 18 -12.71 -3.14 4.66
C THR A 18 -12.72 -3.49 6.15
N TYR A 19 -12.80 -2.48 7.00
CA TYR A 19 -12.83 -2.60 8.46
C TYR A 19 -14.27 -2.46 8.99
N PRO A 20 -14.56 -2.84 10.26
CA PRO A 20 -15.92 -2.78 10.81
C PRO A 20 -16.55 -1.39 10.79
N ASP A 21 -15.75 -0.33 10.94
CA ASP A 21 -16.17 1.07 10.80
C ASP A 21 -16.42 1.50 9.35
N ARG A 22 -16.41 0.53 8.42
CA ARG A 22 -16.53 0.68 6.95
C ARG A 22 -15.42 1.51 6.31
N SER A 23 -14.41 1.96 7.07
CA SER A 23 -13.15 2.45 6.49
C SER A 23 -12.53 1.33 5.65
N PHE A 24 -11.74 1.69 4.64
CA PHE A 24 -11.05 0.68 3.85
C PHE A 24 -9.67 1.14 3.40
N TRP A 25 -8.83 0.14 3.20
CA TRP A 25 -7.59 0.27 2.45
C TRP A 25 -7.75 -0.52 1.15
N LYS A 26 -7.34 0.08 0.04
CA LYS A 26 -7.31 -0.53 -1.27
C LYS A 26 -5.90 -0.41 -1.83
N TYR A 27 -5.44 -1.44 -2.55
CA TYR A 27 -4.18 -1.37 -3.27
C TYR A 27 -4.21 -2.15 -4.57
N ILE A 28 -3.36 -1.76 -5.50
CA ILE A 28 -3.02 -2.50 -6.72
C ILE A 28 -1.51 -2.42 -6.92
N ILE A 29 -0.89 -3.54 -7.25
CA ILE A 29 0.56 -3.64 -7.50
C ILE A 29 0.77 -3.95 -8.97
N TYR A 30 1.72 -3.26 -9.59
CA TYR A 30 2.09 -3.48 -10.97
C TYR A 30 3.61 -3.43 -11.11
N GLU A 31 4.11 -3.98 -12.21
CA GLU A 31 5.50 -3.80 -12.65
C GLU A 31 5.76 -2.32 -12.90
N ASP A 32 6.82 -1.74 -12.33
CA ASP A 32 7.14 -0.33 -12.58
C ASP A 32 7.73 -0.17 -13.99
N PRO A 33 7.06 0.53 -14.92
CA PRO A 33 7.54 0.68 -16.28
C PRO A 33 8.79 1.58 -16.38
N ALA A 34 9.05 2.41 -15.37
CA ALA A 34 10.19 3.33 -15.36
C ALA A 34 11.44 2.70 -14.68
N GLN A 35 11.29 1.59 -13.96
CA GLN A 35 12.35 0.97 -13.18
C GLN A 35 12.30 -0.56 -13.31
N ALA A 36 13.23 -1.12 -14.09
CA ALA A 36 13.24 -2.53 -14.49
C ALA A 36 13.30 -3.58 -13.35
N ASN A 37 13.42 -3.17 -12.08
CA ASN A 37 13.50 -4.08 -10.94
C ASN A 37 12.69 -3.61 -9.72
N SER A 38 11.58 -2.91 -9.96
CA SER A 38 10.66 -2.56 -8.89
C SER A 38 9.21 -2.86 -9.25
N TYR A 39 8.42 -3.11 -8.22
CA TYR A 39 6.97 -2.99 -8.30
C TYR A 39 6.57 -1.61 -7.81
N ARG A 40 5.49 -1.09 -8.38
CA ARG A 40 4.81 0.09 -7.86
C ARG A 40 3.44 -0.31 -7.33
N ALA A 41 3.13 0.17 -6.14
CA ALA A 41 1.86 -0.05 -5.48
C ALA A 41 1.11 1.28 -5.35
N HIS A 42 -0.05 1.36 -5.99
CA HIS A 42 -0.99 2.46 -5.76
C HIS A 42 -1.90 2.06 -4.60
N LEU A 43 -1.84 2.84 -3.51
CA LEU A 43 -2.64 2.70 -2.31
C LEU A 43 -3.76 3.74 -2.29
N SER A 44 -4.93 3.35 -1.81
CA SER A 44 -6.01 4.27 -1.46
C SER A 44 -6.49 4.00 -0.05
N PHE A 45 -6.54 5.03 0.78
CA PHE A 45 -7.10 4.97 2.13
C PHE A 45 -8.37 5.79 2.21
N HIS A 46 -9.43 5.18 2.72
CA HIS A 46 -10.70 5.84 2.97
C HIS A 46 -11.06 5.73 4.45
N SER A 47 -11.19 6.89 5.10
CA SER A 47 -11.65 7.01 6.48
C SER A 47 -13.09 7.54 6.49
N ILE A 48 -13.98 6.88 7.25
CA ILE A 48 -15.35 7.36 7.43
C ILE A 48 -15.44 8.42 8.52
N ASN A 49 -14.54 8.37 9.50
CA ASN A 49 -14.53 9.29 10.63
C ASN A 49 -13.90 10.66 10.28
N GLY A 50 -13.41 10.85 9.05
CA GLY A 50 -12.85 12.12 8.58
C GLY A 50 -13.36 12.46 7.18
N ASN A 51 -14.25 13.46 7.07
CA ASN A 51 -14.70 14.14 5.85
C ASN A 51 -15.01 13.28 4.60
N ASN A 52 -15.17 11.96 4.73
CA ASN A 52 -15.37 11.02 3.62
C ASN A 52 -14.27 11.13 2.53
N GLN A 53 -13.04 11.49 2.90
CA GLN A 53 -11.96 11.69 1.93
C GLN A 53 -11.29 10.37 1.54
N ILE A 54 -10.79 10.31 0.30
CA ILE A 54 -9.97 9.21 -0.20
C ILE A 54 -8.58 9.78 -0.50
N ASN A 55 -7.59 9.28 0.23
CA ASN A 55 -6.19 9.66 0.03
C ASN A 55 -5.49 8.60 -0.84
N HIS A 56 -4.64 9.06 -1.76
CA HIS A 56 -3.92 8.22 -2.70
C HIS A 56 -2.41 8.33 -2.49
N TYR A 57 -1.71 7.20 -2.51
CA TYR A 57 -0.26 7.13 -2.32
C TYR A 57 0.36 6.16 -3.31
N GLU A 58 1.55 6.49 -3.82
CA GLU A 58 2.38 5.59 -4.62
C GLU A 58 3.55 5.11 -3.77
N VAL A 59 3.80 3.81 -3.79
CA VAL A 59 4.85 3.17 -2.99
C VAL A 59 5.65 2.22 -3.87
N ILE A 60 6.97 2.35 -3.80
CA ILE A 60 7.90 1.52 -4.57
C ILE A 60 8.34 0.32 -3.72
N PHE A 61 8.44 -0.84 -4.38
CA PHE A 61 9.06 -2.05 -3.85
C PHE A 61 10.21 -2.46 -4.74
N ASN A 62 11.39 -2.68 -4.16
CA ASN A 62 12.42 -3.42 -4.87
C ASN A 62 12.01 -4.91 -4.94
N LYS A 63 12.07 -5.54 -6.12
CA LYS A 63 11.69 -6.96 -6.28
C LYS A 63 12.54 -7.91 -5.44
N ASN A 64 13.77 -7.50 -5.08
CA ASN A 64 14.68 -8.26 -4.23
C ASN A 64 14.39 -8.06 -2.73
N SER A 65 13.38 -7.28 -2.38
CA SER A 65 12.97 -6.98 -1.01
C SER A 65 11.53 -7.43 -0.76
N ASN A 66 11.26 -7.90 0.45
CA ASN A 66 9.89 -8.12 0.92
C ASN A 66 9.28 -6.88 1.58
N LEU A 67 10.02 -5.79 1.68
CA LEU A 67 9.62 -4.51 2.26
C LEU A 67 9.63 -3.41 1.19
N SER A 68 8.61 -2.55 1.24
CA SER A 68 8.57 -1.33 0.44
C SER A 68 9.58 -0.29 0.94
N GLU A 69 9.78 0.75 0.14
CA GLU A 69 10.32 2.01 0.63
C GLU A 69 9.43 2.62 1.74
N LEU A 70 10.04 3.50 2.55
CA LEU A 70 9.35 4.19 3.63
C LEU A 70 8.48 5.30 3.05
N PHE A 71 7.21 5.36 3.44
CA PHE A 71 6.28 6.42 3.02
C PHE A 71 5.52 7.00 4.21
N LYS A 72 4.92 8.16 4.04
CA LYS A 72 4.28 8.94 5.11
C LYS A 72 2.79 9.15 4.81
N ILE A 73 1.93 8.87 5.78
CA ILE A 73 0.48 9.11 5.76
C ILE A 73 0.14 9.80 7.07
N ASP A 74 -0.51 10.97 7.02
CA ASP A 74 -0.99 11.71 8.20
C ASP A 74 0.03 11.72 9.35
N GLU A 75 1.23 12.21 9.05
CA GLU A 75 2.37 12.29 9.98
C GLU A 75 3.00 10.98 10.46
N ASN A 76 2.39 9.85 10.13
CA ASN A 76 2.86 8.52 10.49
C ASN A 76 3.69 7.91 9.35
N TYR A 77 4.75 7.19 9.72
CA TYR A 77 5.61 6.50 8.77
C TYR A 77 5.21 5.03 8.64
N PHE A 78 5.16 4.55 7.41
CA PHE A 78 4.72 3.20 7.07
C PHE A 78 5.67 2.50 6.11
N ARG A 79 5.70 1.18 6.22
CA ARG A 79 6.16 0.28 5.16
C ARG A 79 5.12 -0.78 4.89
N LEU A 80 5.03 -1.19 3.64
CA LEU A 80 4.30 -2.38 3.25
C LEU A 80 5.23 -3.58 3.28
N LYS A 81 4.73 -4.74 3.70
CA LYS A 81 5.50 -5.99 3.74
C LYS A 81 4.75 -7.09 3.01
N PHE A 82 5.39 -7.73 2.04
CA PHE A 82 4.80 -8.92 1.42
C PHE A 82 4.69 -10.04 2.47
N LYS A 83 3.49 -10.60 2.62
CA LYS A 83 3.30 -11.85 3.34
C LYS A 83 4.17 -12.90 2.64
N LYS A 84 5.00 -13.64 3.40
CA LYS A 84 5.56 -14.88 2.87
C LYS A 84 4.37 -15.80 2.55
N ALA A 85 4.38 -16.36 1.34
CA ALA A 85 3.53 -17.49 1.01
C ALA A 85 3.83 -18.67 1.95
#